data_AF-A0A1I3V0N9-F1
#
_entry.id   AF-A0A1I3V0N9-F1
#
_cell.length_a   1.000
_cell.length_b   1.000
_cell.length_c   1.000
_cell.angle_alpha   90.00
_cell.angle_beta   90.00
_cell.angle_gamma   90.00
#
_symmetry.space_group_name_H-M   'P 1'
#
loop_
_entity.id
_entity.type
_entity.pdbx_description
1 polymer ?
#
loop_
_entity_poly.entity_id
_entity_poly.type
_entity_poly.pdbx_seq_one_letter_code
_entity_poly.pdbx_strand_id
1 'polypeptide(L)'
;FTSLRDQITKAVTNAKFNGVSIADGSTTKLAFLANSDGTQFTVSAKTISLVGLGLTATSTFANAAAAKTMITTISNALGTATNKLASLGTSSTGLDTHLTFVGKLQDSLDAGVGNLVDADLAKESAKLQSLQTKQQLGVQALSIANQSTQSVLSLFR
;
A
#
# COMPACT_ATOMS: atom_id res chain seq x y z
N PHE A 1 17.22 23.80 -33.61
CA PHE A 1 15.98 23.02 -33.48
C PHE A 1 16.24 21.53 -33.41
N THR A 2 16.84 20.92 -34.44
CA THR A 2 17.12 19.47 -34.52
C THR A 2 17.81 18.90 -33.27
N SER A 3 18.87 19.55 -32.76
CA SER A 3 19.55 19.11 -31.53
C SER A 3 18.62 19.08 -30.30
N LEU A 4 17.81 20.12 -30.07
CA LEU A 4 16.85 20.17 -28.96
C LEU A 4 15.77 19.09 -29.10
N ARG A 5 15.27 18.87 -30.31
CA ARG A 5 14.30 17.82 -30.61
C ARG A 5 14.88 16.42 -30.31
N ASP A 6 16.13 16.18 -30.71
CA ASP A 6 16.79 14.90 -30.46
C ASP A 6 17.12 14.72 -28.96
N GLN A 7 17.38 15.82 -28.24
CA GLN A 7 17.51 15.81 -26.78
C GLN A 7 16.19 15.41 -26.08
N ILE A 8 15.02 15.85 -26.57
CA ILE A 8 13.72 15.42 -26.04
C ILE A 8 13.59 13.88 -26.13
N THR A 9 13.92 13.29 -27.28
CA THR A 9 13.90 11.83 -27.44
C THR A 9 14.83 11.12 -26.45
N LYS A 10 16.05 11.62 -26.28
CA LYS A 10 17.01 11.05 -25.33
C LYS A 10 16.50 11.13 -23.88
N ALA A 11 15.97 12.27 -23.48
CA ALA A 11 15.43 12.46 -22.13
C ALA A 11 14.27 11.49 -21.84
N VAL A 12 13.32 11.36 -22.77
CA VAL A 12 12.16 10.47 -22.60
C VAL A 12 12.57 9.00 -22.59
N THR A 13 13.47 8.59 -23.48
CA THR A 13 13.91 7.18 -23.58
C THR A 13 14.70 6.73 -22.35
N ASN A 14 15.40 7.66 -21.69
CA ASN A 14 16.17 7.38 -20.48
C ASN A 14 15.32 7.49 -19.20
N ALA A 15 14.08 7.96 -19.27
CA ALA A 15 13.17 8.08 -18.13
C ALA A 15 12.58 6.71 -17.76
N LYS A 16 13.42 5.80 -17.26
CA LYS A 16 13.07 4.43 -16.86
C LYS A 16 13.39 4.22 -15.40
N PHE A 17 12.47 3.56 -14.69
CA PHE A 17 12.69 3.10 -13.33
C PHE A 17 12.55 1.58 -13.31
N ASN A 18 13.56 0.88 -12.80
CA ASN A 18 13.62 -0.58 -12.78
C ASN A 18 13.31 -1.23 -14.17
N GLY A 19 13.76 -0.60 -15.25
CA GLY A 19 13.54 -1.05 -16.63
C GLY A 19 12.16 -0.71 -17.24
N VAL A 20 11.23 -0.14 -16.46
CA VAL A 20 9.87 0.19 -16.91
C VAL A 20 9.69 1.71 -17.02
N SER A 21 8.88 2.17 -17.98
CA SER A 21 8.51 3.58 -18.11
C SER A 21 7.05 3.72 -18.51
N ILE A 22 6.43 4.82 -18.07
CA ILE A 22 5.08 5.23 -18.47
C ILE A 22 5.10 6.47 -19.40
N ALA A 23 6.30 6.93 -19.76
CA ALA A 23 6.55 8.15 -20.49
C ALA A 23 7.07 7.91 -21.93
N ASP A 24 7.77 6.80 -22.15
CA ASP A 24 8.40 6.47 -23.44
C ASP A 24 7.43 5.81 -24.45
N GLY A 25 6.29 5.30 -23.98
CA GLY A 25 5.31 4.60 -24.81
C GLY A 25 5.59 3.11 -25.01
N SER A 26 6.50 2.52 -24.22
CA SER A 26 6.77 1.08 -24.20
C SER A 26 5.58 0.27 -23.66
N THR A 27 4.76 0.87 -22.80
CA THR A 27 3.52 0.29 -22.27
C THR A 27 2.36 1.28 -22.38
N THR A 28 1.14 0.75 -22.36
CA THR A 28 -0.10 1.54 -22.34
C THR A 28 -0.61 1.80 -20.93
N LYS A 29 -0.23 0.97 -19.95
CA LYS A 29 -0.62 1.09 -18.55
C LYS A 29 0.32 0.31 -17.63
N LEU A 30 0.34 0.69 -16.36
CA LEU A 30 0.87 -0.11 -15.27
C LEU A 30 -0.22 -0.34 -14.22
N ALA A 31 -0.18 -1.50 -13.60
CA ALA A 31 -1.13 -1.86 -12.55
C ALA A 31 -0.36 -2.22 -11.28
N PHE A 32 -0.78 -1.63 -10.17
CA PHE A 32 -0.16 -1.80 -8.86
C PHE A 32 -1.15 -2.47 -7.93
N LEU A 33 -0.67 -3.30 -7.00
CA LEU A 33 -1.54 -3.91 -6.00
C LEU A 33 -2.14 -2.82 -5.10
N ALA A 34 -3.46 -2.84 -4.93
CA ALA A 34 -4.19 -1.86 -4.14
C ALA A 34 -4.91 -2.50 -2.94
N ASN A 35 -5.25 -3.79 -3.03
CA ASN A 35 -6.00 -4.46 -1.99
C ASN A 35 -5.52 -5.91 -1.81
N SER A 36 -5.82 -6.50 -0.65
CA SER A 36 -5.40 -7.86 -0.27
C SER A 36 -6.03 -8.97 -1.11
N ASP A 37 -7.13 -8.67 -1.79
CA ASP A 37 -7.83 -9.56 -2.73
C ASP A 37 -7.19 -9.58 -4.15
N GLY A 38 -6.13 -8.81 -4.37
CA GLY A 38 -5.47 -8.69 -5.67
C GLY A 38 -6.08 -7.63 -6.60
N THR A 39 -7.04 -6.84 -6.13
CA THR A 39 -7.55 -5.67 -6.86
C THR A 39 -6.43 -4.66 -7.07
N GLN A 40 -6.35 -4.10 -8.29
CA GLN A 40 -5.22 -3.29 -8.74
C GLN A 40 -5.61 -1.82 -8.95
N PHE A 41 -4.70 -0.93 -8.56
CA PHE A 41 -4.70 0.48 -8.95
C PHE A 41 -4.01 0.60 -10.31
N THR A 42 -4.77 0.97 -11.34
CA THR A 42 -4.23 1.11 -12.70
C THR A 42 -3.85 2.55 -12.99
N VAL A 43 -2.59 2.76 -13.39
CA VAL A 43 -2.10 4.03 -13.92
C VAL A 43 -1.95 3.89 -15.43
N SER A 44 -2.69 4.70 -16.18
CA SER A 44 -2.55 4.76 -17.64
C SER A 44 -1.24 5.46 -18.00
N ALA A 45 -0.48 4.88 -18.93
CA ALA A 45 0.74 5.50 -19.41
C ALA A 45 0.43 6.79 -20.17
N LYS A 46 1.32 7.78 -20.04
CA LYS A 46 1.21 9.08 -20.70
C LYS A 46 2.47 9.30 -21.52
N THR A 47 2.43 8.85 -22.78
CA THR A 47 3.56 8.97 -23.70
C THR A 47 3.89 10.43 -23.97
N ILE A 48 5.09 10.86 -23.61
CA ILE A 48 5.64 12.20 -23.84
C ILE A 48 6.81 12.20 -24.83
N SER A 49 7.00 11.08 -25.55
CA SER A 49 7.92 11.02 -26.69
C SER A 49 7.49 12.00 -27.79
N LEU A 50 8.38 12.29 -28.75
CA LEU A 50 8.08 13.19 -29.87
C LEU A 50 6.72 12.86 -30.51
N VAL A 51 6.50 11.58 -30.85
CA VAL A 51 5.25 11.11 -31.47
C VAL A 51 4.06 11.34 -30.54
N GLY A 52 4.23 11.07 -29.24
CA GLY A 52 3.20 11.32 -28.23
C GLY A 52 2.85 12.80 -28.05
N LEU A 53 3.72 13.72 -28.45
CA LEU A 53 3.49 15.17 -28.41
C LEU A 53 3.06 15.74 -29.76
N GLY A 54 2.83 14.91 -30.78
CA GLY A 54 2.48 15.35 -32.13
C GLY A 54 3.67 15.92 -32.93
N LEU A 55 4.90 15.65 -32.47
CA LEU A 55 6.15 15.98 -33.16
C LEU A 55 6.72 14.74 -33.85
N THR A 56 7.52 14.94 -34.88
CA THR A 56 8.21 13.86 -35.60
C THR A 56 9.72 14.07 -35.60
N ALA A 57 10.48 12.99 -35.80
CA ALA A 57 11.94 13.06 -35.98
C ALA A 57 12.38 13.78 -37.26
N THR A 58 11.44 14.20 -38.12
CA THR A 58 11.67 15.00 -39.32
C THR A 58 11.12 16.42 -39.19
N SER A 59 10.44 16.73 -38.08
CA SER A 59 9.92 18.08 -37.81
C SER A 59 11.08 19.06 -37.84
N THR A 60 11.03 20.03 -38.75
CA THR A 60 11.99 21.12 -38.95
C THR A 60 11.25 22.30 -39.58
N PHE A 61 11.92 23.44 -39.76
CA PHE A 61 11.40 24.58 -40.51
C PHE A 61 12.52 25.12 -41.42
N ALA A 62 12.26 25.17 -42.72
CA ALA A 62 13.24 25.63 -43.72
C ALA A 62 13.05 27.10 -44.11
N ASN A 63 11.91 27.71 -43.79
CA ASN A 63 11.59 29.09 -44.13
C ASN A 63 10.71 29.75 -43.05
N ALA A 64 10.50 31.06 -43.16
CA ALA A 64 9.76 31.85 -42.17
C ALA A 64 8.28 31.44 -42.05
N ALA A 65 7.64 30.98 -43.13
CA ALA A 65 6.26 30.49 -43.07
C ALA A 65 6.15 29.17 -42.28
N ALA A 66 7.06 28.22 -42.55
CA ALA A 66 7.16 26.97 -41.80
C ALA A 66 7.50 27.21 -40.31
N ALA A 67 8.32 28.22 -40.02
CA ALA A 67 8.63 28.60 -38.64
C ALA A 67 7.39 29.11 -37.88
N LYS A 68 6.52 29.91 -38.53
CA LYS A 68 5.25 30.36 -37.92
C LYS A 68 4.33 29.19 -37.57
N THR A 69 4.18 28.20 -38.45
CA THR A 69 3.40 26.99 -38.16
C THR A 69 4.03 26.18 -37.02
N MET A 70 5.37 26.07 -37.00
CA MET A 70 6.08 25.33 -35.96
C MET A 70 5.88 25.92 -34.56
N ILE A 71 5.72 27.25 -34.43
CA ILE A 71 5.38 27.87 -33.14
C ILE A 71 4.09 27.28 -32.58
N THR A 72 3.03 27.21 -33.40
CA THR A 72 1.76 26.61 -32.98
C THR A 72 1.92 25.13 -32.63
N THR A 73 2.68 24.37 -33.42
CA THR A 73 2.95 22.95 -33.14
C THR A 73 3.65 22.77 -31.79
N ILE A 74 4.67 23.57 -31.50
CA ILE A 74 5.41 23.50 -30.21
C ILE A 74 4.51 23.92 -29.05
N SER A 75 3.69 24.97 -29.20
CA SER A 75 2.75 25.39 -28.15
C SER A 75 1.74 24.29 -27.82
N ASN A 76 1.22 23.60 -28.84
CA ASN A 76 0.32 22.46 -28.65
C ASN A 76 1.02 21.26 -28.01
N ALA A 77 2.25 20.97 -28.44
CA ALA A 77 3.08 19.92 -27.85
C ALA A 77 3.36 20.19 -26.36
N LEU A 78 3.68 21.44 -26.01
CA LEU A 78 3.88 21.87 -24.63
C LEU A 78 2.61 21.72 -23.79
N GLY A 79 1.47 22.21 -24.28
CA GLY A 79 0.18 22.03 -23.59
C GLY A 79 -0.18 20.57 -23.37
N THR A 80 0.07 19.72 -24.38
CA THR A 80 -0.14 18.27 -24.29
C THR A 80 0.78 17.62 -23.26
N ALA A 81 2.07 18.00 -23.24
CA ALA A 81 3.03 17.50 -22.26
C ALA A 81 2.60 17.88 -20.83
N THR A 82 2.24 19.13 -20.60
CA THR A 82 1.80 19.62 -19.29
C THR A 82 0.55 18.89 -18.81
N ASN A 83 -0.46 18.69 -19.67
CA ASN A 83 -1.67 17.95 -19.32
C ASN A 83 -1.39 16.48 -18.98
N LYS A 84 -0.48 15.84 -19.74
CA LYS A 84 -0.03 14.47 -19.48
C LYS A 84 0.70 14.36 -18.15
N LEU A 85 1.62 15.27 -17.86
CA LEU A 85 2.35 15.33 -16.60
C LEU A 85 1.44 15.63 -15.41
N ALA A 86 0.47 16.53 -15.57
CA ALA A 86 -0.54 16.82 -14.54
C ALA A 86 -1.35 15.56 -14.21
N SER A 87 -1.79 14.79 -15.22
CA SER A 87 -2.49 13.52 -15.00
C SER A 87 -1.62 12.49 -14.28
N LEU A 88 -0.32 12.41 -14.58
CA LEU A 88 0.60 11.54 -13.84
C LEU A 88 0.78 12.00 -12.39
N GLY A 89 0.86 13.32 -12.17
CA GLY A 89 0.90 13.91 -10.83
C GLY A 89 -0.34 13.55 -10.00
N THR A 90 -1.54 13.68 -10.58
CA THR A 90 -2.79 13.24 -9.92
C THR A 90 -2.78 11.75 -9.59
N SER A 91 -2.30 10.89 -10.50
CA SER A 91 -2.16 9.46 -10.22
C SER A 91 -1.16 9.19 -9.09
N SER A 92 -0.05 9.94 -9.02
CA SER A 92 0.93 9.84 -7.95
C SER A 92 0.34 10.22 -6.60
N THR A 93 -0.38 11.34 -6.51
CA THR A 93 -1.08 11.74 -5.28
C THR A 93 -2.15 10.71 -4.89
N GLY A 94 -2.88 10.19 -5.87
CA GLY A 94 -3.87 9.13 -5.63
C GLY A 94 -3.24 7.89 -5.01
N LEU A 95 -2.09 7.43 -5.52
CA LEU A 95 -1.36 6.30 -4.96
C LEU A 95 -0.88 6.57 -3.52
N ASP A 96 -0.36 7.76 -3.24
CA ASP A 96 0.10 8.15 -1.90
C ASP A 96 -1.06 8.16 -0.88
N THR A 97 -2.20 8.73 -1.27
CA THR A 97 -3.40 8.72 -0.42
C THR A 97 -3.92 7.29 -0.16
N HIS A 98 -3.86 6.42 -1.18
CA HIS A 98 -4.26 5.03 -1.06
C HIS A 98 -3.32 4.25 -0.15
N LEU A 99 -2.00 4.45 -0.26
CA LEU A 99 -1.01 3.85 0.62
C LEU A 99 -1.26 4.24 2.09
N THR A 100 -1.53 5.53 2.34
CA THR A 100 -1.87 6.02 3.67
C THR A 100 -3.15 5.38 4.21
N PHE A 101 -4.17 5.21 3.37
CA PHE A 101 -5.40 4.54 3.74
C PHE A 101 -5.17 3.07 4.10
N VAL A 102 -4.41 2.33 3.28
CA VAL A 102 -4.08 0.92 3.54
C VAL A 102 -3.31 0.76 4.86
N GLY A 103 -2.37 1.67 5.15
CA GLY A 103 -1.67 1.70 6.44
C GLY A 103 -2.63 1.83 7.62
N LYS A 104 -3.53 2.83 7.57
CA LYS A 104 -4.54 3.03 8.62
C LYS A 104 -5.52 1.85 8.75
N LEU A 105 -5.88 1.23 7.64
CA LEU A 105 -6.75 0.06 7.64
C LEU A 105 -6.07 -1.12 8.33
N GLN A 106 -4.78 -1.36 8.05
CA GLN A 106 -4.00 -2.40 8.72
C GLN A 106 -3.92 -2.13 10.24
N ASP A 107 -3.58 -0.90 10.66
CA ASP A 107 -3.54 -0.55 12.08
C ASP A 107 -4.88 -0.78 12.78
N SER A 108 -5.98 -0.44 12.12
CA SER A 108 -7.34 -0.64 12.65
C SER A 108 -7.72 -2.11 12.72
N LEU A 109 -7.29 -2.94 11.75
CA LEU A 109 -7.53 -4.37 11.76
C LEU A 109 -6.73 -5.05 12.87
N ASP A 110 -5.46 -4.69 13.04
CA ASP A 110 -4.62 -5.21 14.12
C ASP A 110 -5.18 -4.87 15.50
N ALA A 111 -5.60 -3.61 15.70
CA ALA A 111 -6.26 -3.20 16.94
C ALA A 111 -7.63 -3.91 17.13
N GLY A 112 -8.38 -4.13 16.06
CA GLY A 112 -9.65 -4.86 16.10
C GLY A 112 -9.47 -6.32 16.49
N VAL A 113 -8.50 -7.00 15.88
CA VAL A 113 -8.14 -8.39 16.22
C VAL A 113 -7.64 -8.47 17.65
N GLY A 114 -6.73 -7.58 18.06
CA GLY A 114 -6.26 -7.45 19.44
C GLY A 114 -7.43 -7.31 20.42
N ASN A 115 -8.33 -6.35 20.23
CA ASN A 115 -9.50 -6.20 21.11
C ASN A 115 -10.43 -7.44 21.18
N LEU A 116 -10.47 -8.26 20.13
CA LEU A 116 -11.27 -9.49 20.12
C LEU A 116 -10.59 -10.66 20.83
N VAL A 117 -9.25 -10.72 20.80
CA VAL A 117 -8.47 -11.87 21.27
C VAL A 117 -7.69 -11.60 22.56
N ASP A 118 -7.41 -10.33 22.86
CA ASP A 118 -6.62 -9.91 24.00
C ASP A 118 -7.41 -10.17 25.28
N ALA A 119 -6.81 -10.96 26.16
CA ALA A 119 -7.38 -11.28 27.44
C ALA A 119 -7.18 -10.13 28.43
N ASP A 120 -8.21 -9.84 29.25
CA ASP A 120 -8.07 -8.98 30.40
C ASP A 120 -7.23 -9.69 31.49
N LEU A 121 -5.95 -9.34 31.54
CA LEU A 121 -5.00 -9.89 32.51
C LEU A 121 -5.41 -9.62 33.95
N ALA A 122 -6.12 -8.54 34.26
CA ALA A 122 -6.57 -8.27 35.62
C ALA A 122 -7.63 -9.28 36.06
N LYS A 123 -8.59 -9.57 35.18
CA LYS A 123 -9.64 -10.57 35.44
C LYS A 123 -9.07 -11.99 35.52
N GLU A 124 -8.20 -12.37 34.59
CA GLU A 124 -7.58 -13.70 34.63
C GLU A 124 -6.61 -13.86 35.80
N SER A 125 -5.92 -12.80 36.23
CA SER A 125 -5.09 -12.84 37.46
C SER A 125 -5.93 -13.01 38.72
N ALA A 126 -7.05 -12.29 38.84
CA ALA A 126 -7.97 -12.46 39.96
C ALA A 126 -8.60 -13.86 39.98
N LYS A 127 -8.96 -14.38 38.80
CA LYS A 127 -9.48 -15.75 38.64
C LYS A 127 -8.44 -16.81 38.96
N LEU A 128 -7.18 -16.63 38.54
CA LEU A 128 -6.07 -17.50 38.88
C LEU A 128 -5.84 -17.54 40.40
N GLN A 129 -5.81 -16.38 41.06
CA GLN A 129 -5.65 -16.29 42.51
C GLN A 129 -6.81 -17.00 43.25
N SER A 130 -8.04 -16.79 42.79
CA SER A 130 -9.22 -17.47 43.34
C SER A 130 -9.15 -18.99 43.16
N LEU A 131 -8.72 -19.46 41.99
CA LEU A 131 -8.54 -20.89 41.69
C LEU A 131 -7.45 -21.52 42.56
N GLN A 132 -6.32 -20.83 42.77
CA GLN A 132 -5.26 -21.30 43.67
C GLN A 132 -5.76 -21.45 45.11
N THR A 133 -6.49 -20.45 45.63
CA THR A 133 -7.11 -20.53 46.97
C THR A 133 -8.12 -21.66 47.05
N LYS A 134 -8.96 -21.83 46.02
CA LYS A 134 -9.95 -22.91 45.96
C LYS A 134 -9.29 -24.29 45.91
N GLN A 135 -8.17 -24.44 45.20
CA GLN A 135 -7.42 -25.68 45.13
C GLN A 135 -6.78 -26.01 46.48
N GLN A 136 -6.19 -25.03 47.17
CA GLN A 136 -5.62 -25.21 48.51
C GLN A 136 -6.70 -25.63 49.51
N LEU A 137 -7.88 -24.99 49.47
CA LEU A 137 -9.03 -25.40 50.27
C LEU A 137 -9.55 -26.80 49.91
N GLY A 138 -9.55 -27.16 48.63
CA GLY A 138 -9.95 -28.50 48.16
C GLY A 138 -9.02 -29.60 48.68
N VAL A 139 -7.71 -29.37 48.66
CA VAL A 139 -6.72 -30.30 49.23
C VAL A 139 -6.89 -30.43 50.74
N GLN A 140 -7.09 -29.30 51.45
CA GLN A 140 -7.33 -29.34 52.90
C GLN A 140 -8.64 -30.06 53.24
N ALA A 141 -9.73 -29.78 52.52
CA ALA A 141 -11.01 -30.45 52.69
C ALA A 141 -10.90 -31.97 52.42
N LEU A 142 -10.14 -32.37 51.40
CA LEU A 142 -9.84 -33.78 51.11
C LEU A 142 -9.03 -34.44 52.23
N SER A 143 -8.03 -33.73 52.80
CA SER A 143 -7.25 -34.21 53.95
C SER A 143 -8.14 -34.40 55.19
N ILE A 144 -9.06 -33.47 55.45
CA ILE A 144 -10.02 -33.58 56.57
C ILE A 144 -10.98 -34.75 56.33
N ALA A 145 -11.50 -34.91 55.11
CA ALA A 145 -12.38 -36.02 54.75
C ALA A 145 -11.69 -37.39 54.94
N ASN A 146 -10.43 -37.52 54.53
CA ASN A 146 -9.64 -38.75 54.71
C ASN A 146 -9.32 -39.04 56.20
N GLN A 147 -9.11 -38.02 57.03
CA GLN A 147 -8.90 -38.20 58.47
C GLN A 147 -10.19 -38.62 59.19
N SER A 148 -11.35 -38.09 58.78
CA SER A 148 -12.67 -38.45 59.34
C SER A 148 -12.96 -39.96 59.23
N THR A 149 -12.59 -40.58 58.11
CA THR A 149 -12.72 -42.04 57.92
C THR A 149 -11.84 -42.88 58.86
N GLN A 150 -10.72 -42.36 59.38
CA GLN A 150 -9.89 -43.07 60.37
C GLN A 150 -10.48 -43.03 61.79
N SER A 151 -11.18 -41.96 62.17
CA SER A 151 -11.85 -41.86 63.47
C SER A 151 -13.02 -42.85 63.61
N VAL A 152 -13.64 -43.24 62.49
CA VAL A 152 -14.67 -44.29 62.48
C VAL A 152 -14.04 -45.67 62.71
N LEU A 153 -12.83 -45.94 62.20
CA LEU A 153 -12.14 -47.22 62.47
C LEU A 153 -11.74 -47.41 63.94
N SER A 154 -11.46 -46.33 64.69
CA SER A 154 -11.18 -46.44 66.14
C SER A 154 -12.43 -46.76 66.97
N LEU A 155 -13.63 -46.57 66.41
CA LEU A 155 -14.89 -46.86 67.11
C LEU A 155 -15.23 -48.35 67.14
N PHE A 156 -14.56 -49.15 66.30
CA PHE A 156 -14.73 -50.61 66.21
C PHE A 156 -13.49 -51.38 66.69
N ARG A 157 -12.61 -50.72 67.46
CA ARG A 157 -11.47 -51.35 68.14
C ARG A 157 -11.68 -51.37 69.65
#